data_AF-A0AAX2ZTQ9-F1
#
_entry.id   AF-A0AAX2ZTQ9-F1
#
_cell.length_a   1.000
_cell.length_b   1.000
_cell.length_c   1.000
_cell.angle_alpha   90.00
_cell.angle_beta   90.00
_cell.angle_gamma   90.00
#
_symmetry.space_group_name_H-M   'P 1'
#
loop_
_entity.id
_entity.type
_entity.pdbx_description
1 polymer ?
#
loop_
_entity_poly.entity_id
_entity_poly.type
_entity_poly.pdbx_seq_one_letter_code
_entity_poly.pdbx_strand_id
1 'polypeptide(L)'
;MMANGTDRSFRAENGDPALELVSAEVTSLVEDIFASLSRVAVATSALWDRIEASGARPASTDLAALRDPVIAELHRQAHLVNGVGFVVADSALADVPRFLEWWQPNPKTGGEAQRLELDLNPGSEYFYDYSTMEWYSGPRDRGTRCVYGPYLDYTGVDLYVCTFAVPVTSERGEFIGVAGADVPVARLDAALLPTFAAHRTPVALTNSEGRVIVANDAEHVAGSKLEDPSSPTALPVSATPWSLVSLSGTL
;
A
#
# COMPACT_ATOMS: atom_id res chain seq x y z
N MET A 1 -18.42 42.19 44.78
CA MET A 1 -17.22 42.93 44.38
C MET A 1 -16.09 41.92 44.23
N MET A 2 -15.64 41.71 42.98
CA MET A 2 -14.42 40.99 42.52
C MET A 2 -14.39 39.46 42.79
N ALA A 3 -14.50 38.57 41.78
CA ALA A 3 -13.53 38.20 40.71
C ALA A 3 -12.25 37.55 41.30
N ASN A 4 -11.68 36.42 40.90
CA ASN A 4 -11.60 35.59 39.69
C ASN A 4 -11.23 34.16 40.18
N GLY A 5 -11.58 33.03 39.58
CA GLY A 5 -11.45 32.68 38.16
C GLY A 5 -11.21 31.17 38.10
N THR A 6 -12.27 30.39 38.22
CA THR A 6 -12.33 29.01 37.72
C THR A 6 -12.62 29.09 36.23
N ASP A 7 -11.59 29.02 35.41
CA ASP A 7 -11.69 28.41 34.08
C ASP A 7 -10.27 28.05 33.61
N ARG A 8 -9.85 26.80 33.84
CA ARG A 8 -8.86 26.16 32.97
C ARG A 8 -9.64 25.45 31.89
N SER A 9 -10.19 26.23 30.97
CA SER A 9 -10.59 25.73 29.66
C SER A 9 -9.31 25.21 29.01
N PHE A 10 -9.09 23.91 29.14
CA PHE A 10 -8.07 23.18 28.41
C PHE A 10 -8.51 23.18 26.95
N ARG A 11 -8.17 24.26 26.24
CA ARG A 11 -8.22 24.30 24.78
C ARG A 11 -7.19 23.29 24.28
N ALA A 12 -7.67 22.14 23.83
CA ALA A 12 -6.95 21.30 22.88
C ALA A 12 -6.85 22.07 21.55
N GLU A 13 -5.95 23.06 21.49
CA GLU A 13 -5.69 23.84 20.28
C GLU A 13 -4.18 23.94 20.10
N ASN A 14 -3.65 22.90 19.45
CA ASN A 14 -2.58 22.89 18.44
C ASN A 14 -1.97 21.47 18.49
N GLY A 15 -2.12 20.72 17.38
CA GLY A 15 -1.37 19.49 17.18
C GLY A 15 0.12 19.77 17.33
N ASP A 16 0.91 18.77 17.74
CA ASP A 16 2.36 18.91 17.79
C ASP A 16 2.87 19.22 16.37
N PRO A 17 3.39 20.44 16.08
CA PRO A 17 3.83 20.80 14.73
C PRO A 17 4.94 19.88 14.22
N ALA A 18 5.71 19.26 15.12
CA ALA A 18 6.70 18.27 14.73
C ALA A 18 6.04 16.96 14.26
N LEU A 19 4.93 16.55 14.86
CA LEU A 19 4.16 15.37 14.44
C LEU A 19 3.42 15.62 13.13
N GLU A 20 2.95 16.85 12.89
CA GLU A 20 2.36 17.25 11.61
C GLU A 20 3.39 17.18 10.47
N LEU A 21 4.64 17.57 10.71
CA LEU A 21 5.72 17.40 9.73
C LEU A 21 5.99 15.92 9.42
N VAL A 22 6.04 15.06 10.44
CA VAL A 22 6.17 13.60 10.23
C VAL A 22 4.98 13.08 9.41
N SER A 23 3.75 13.50 9.72
CA SER A 23 2.55 13.07 8.99
C SER A 23 2.58 13.52 7.53
N ALA A 24 3.06 14.73 7.26
CA ALA A 24 3.20 15.26 5.92
C ALA A 24 4.23 14.47 5.10
N GLU A 25 5.38 14.13 5.68
CA GLU A 25 6.41 13.31 5.02
C GLU A 25 5.92 11.89 4.72
N VAL A 26 5.23 11.25 5.68
CA VAL A 26 4.61 9.93 5.47
C VAL A 26 3.55 10.01 4.37
N THR A 27 2.71 11.05 4.40
CA THR A 27 1.68 11.29 3.37
C THR A 27 2.33 11.46 2.00
N SER A 28 3.41 12.24 1.88
CA SER A 28 4.11 12.45 0.61
C SER A 28 4.65 11.11 0.05
N LEU A 29 5.29 10.29 0.90
CA LEU A 29 5.81 8.99 0.51
C LEU A 29 4.69 8.06 -0.01
N VAL A 30 3.56 8.03 0.69
CA VAL A 30 2.38 7.25 0.32
C VAL A 30 1.80 7.71 -1.02
N GLU A 31 1.66 9.03 -1.21
CA GLU A 31 1.13 9.60 -2.44
C GLU A 31 2.04 9.32 -3.65
N ASP A 32 3.35 9.31 -3.45
CA ASP A 32 4.32 8.92 -4.49
C ASP A 32 4.16 7.46 -4.95
N ILE A 33 3.84 6.56 -4.01
CA ILE A 33 3.52 5.15 -4.30
C ILE A 33 2.19 5.09 -5.07
N PHE A 34 1.14 5.78 -4.63
CA PHE A 34 -0.14 5.79 -5.33
C PHE A 34 -0.06 6.45 -6.72
N ALA A 35 0.80 7.44 -6.91
CA ALA A 35 1.08 8.02 -8.21
C ALA A 35 1.75 6.99 -9.14
N SER A 36 2.60 6.11 -8.61
CA SER A 36 3.12 4.92 -9.31
C SER A 36 2.00 4.05 -9.84
N LEU A 37 1.10 3.65 -8.96
CA LEU A 37 0.02 2.72 -9.27
C LEU A 37 -0.99 3.34 -10.22
N SER A 38 -1.24 4.64 -10.10
CA SER A 38 -2.08 5.40 -11.03
C SER A 38 -1.54 5.35 -12.45
N ARG A 39 -0.21 5.39 -12.66
CA ARG A 39 0.38 5.24 -14.00
C ARG A 39 0.21 3.83 -14.56
N VAL A 40 0.36 2.80 -13.74
CA VAL A 40 0.07 1.41 -14.14
C VAL A 40 -1.41 1.25 -14.48
N ALA A 41 -2.30 1.79 -13.66
CA ALA A 41 -3.75 1.77 -13.90
C ALA A 41 -4.12 2.45 -15.23
N VAL A 42 -3.60 3.65 -15.48
CA VAL A 42 -3.83 4.37 -16.76
C VAL A 42 -3.32 3.59 -17.96
N ALA A 43 -2.11 3.01 -17.88
CA ALA A 43 -1.58 2.18 -18.96
C ALA A 43 -2.44 0.92 -19.19
N THR A 44 -2.96 0.34 -18.11
CA THR A 44 -3.84 -0.84 -18.14
C THR A 44 -5.19 -0.52 -18.77
N SER A 45 -5.90 0.51 -18.30
CA SER A 45 -7.16 0.95 -18.89
C SER A 45 -6.98 1.25 -20.38
N ALA A 46 -5.95 2.02 -20.74
CA ALA A 46 -5.69 2.35 -22.14
C ALA A 46 -5.42 1.11 -23.01
N LEU A 47 -4.74 0.08 -22.49
CA LEU A 47 -4.57 -1.19 -23.20
C LEU A 47 -5.92 -1.92 -23.35
N TRP A 48 -6.67 -2.03 -22.26
CA TRP A 48 -7.95 -2.70 -22.19
C TRP A 48 -8.95 -2.09 -23.18
N ASP A 49 -9.11 -0.77 -23.14
CA ASP A 49 -10.06 -0.02 -23.96
C ASP A 49 -9.72 -0.12 -25.46
N ARG A 50 -8.43 -0.15 -25.83
CA ARG A 50 -8.01 -0.38 -27.23
C ARG A 50 -8.44 -1.75 -27.75
N ILE A 51 -8.34 -2.78 -26.92
CA ILE A 51 -8.72 -4.14 -27.30
C ILE A 51 -10.25 -4.22 -27.45
N GLU A 52 -11.00 -3.68 -26.50
CA GLU A 52 -12.47 -3.64 -26.57
C GLU A 52 -12.97 -2.81 -27.76
N ALA A 53 -12.30 -1.70 -28.08
CA ALA A 53 -12.63 -0.88 -29.25
C ALA A 53 -12.45 -1.63 -30.57
N SER A 54 -11.59 -2.66 -30.61
CA SER A 54 -11.44 -3.55 -31.77
C SER A 54 -12.55 -4.62 -31.87
N GLY A 55 -13.45 -4.69 -30.89
CA GLY A 55 -14.50 -5.71 -30.79
C GLY A 55 -14.02 -7.04 -30.19
N ALA A 56 -12.77 -7.09 -29.72
CA ALA A 56 -12.22 -8.24 -29.01
C ALA A 56 -12.40 -8.10 -27.50
N ARG A 57 -12.30 -9.24 -26.80
CA ARG A 57 -12.20 -9.28 -25.34
C ARG A 57 -10.74 -9.52 -24.96
N PRO A 58 -10.16 -8.79 -23.98
CA PRO A 58 -8.78 -9.01 -23.55
C PRO A 58 -8.51 -10.46 -23.13
N ALA A 59 -7.36 -10.98 -23.54
CA ALA A 59 -6.82 -12.27 -23.13
C ALA A 59 -5.55 -12.09 -22.29
N SER A 60 -5.14 -13.11 -21.56
CA SER A 60 -3.94 -13.07 -20.71
C SER A 60 -2.68 -12.67 -21.47
N THR A 61 -2.55 -13.09 -22.73
CA THR A 61 -1.42 -12.75 -23.60
C THR A 61 -1.32 -11.27 -23.93
N ASP A 62 -2.45 -10.55 -23.96
CA ASP A 62 -2.46 -9.12 -24.28
C ASP A 62 -1.79 -8.30 -23.16
N LEU A 63 -1.91 -8.77 -21.91
CA LEU A 63 -1.36 -8.09 -20.75
C LEU A 63 0.17 -8.06 -20.72
N ALA A 64 0.85 -8.89 -21.53
CA ALA A 64 2.30 -8.79 -21.73
C ALA A 64 2.74 -7.41 -22.24
N ALA A 65 1.85 -6.64 -22.89
CA ALA A 65 2.12 -5.26 -23.29
C ALA A 65 2.30 -4.30 -22.09
N LEU A 66 1.91 -4.70 -20.88
CA LEU A 66 2.13 -3.92 -19.65
C LEU A 66 3.53 -4.10 -19.06
N ARG A 67 4.33 -5.04 -19.57
CA ARG A 67 5.69 -5.30 -19.07
C ARG A 67 6.52 -4.03 -18.95
N ASP A 68 6.66 -3.27 -20.03
CA ASP A 68 7.53 -2.09 -20.05
C ASP A 68 7.06 -0.97 -19.11
N PRO A 69 5.78 -0.54 -19.09
CA PRO A 69 5.32 0.47 -18.14
C PRO A 69 5.41 -0.01 -16.68
N VAL A 70 5.15 -1.30 -16.41
CA VAL A 70 5.28 -1.86 -15.05
C VAL A 70 6.74 -1.90 -14.60
N ILE A 71 7.66 -2.39 -15.44
CA ILE A 71 9.10 -2.40 -15.13
C ILE A 71 9.65 -0.98 -14.96
N ALA A 72 9.16 0.00 -15.74
CA ALA A 72 9.55 1.40 -15.57
C ALA A 72 9.19 1.92 -14.17
N GLU A 73 7.98 1.63 -13.68
CA GLU A 73 7.58 1.99 -12.32
C GLU A 73 8.37 1.21 -11.25
N LEU A 74 8.65 -0.07 -11.48
CA LEU A 74 9.49 -0.87 -10.59
C LEU A 74 10.89 -0.26 -10.43
N HIS A 75 11.52 0.17 -11.53
CA HIS A 75 12.82 0.85 -11.48
C HIS A 75 12.74 2.21 -10.80
N ARG A 76 11.72 3.01 -11.14
CA ARG A 76 11.50 4.33 -10.53
C ARG A 76 11.26 4.25 -9.02
N GLN A 77 10.72 3.14 -8.54
CA GLN A 77 10.42 2.88 -7.13
C GLN A 77 11.32 1.83 -6.49
N ALA A 78 12.48 1.52 -7.09
CA ALA A 78 13.34 0.43 -6.65
C ALA A 78 13.79 0.53 -5.17
N HIS A 79 13.82 1.74 -4.61
CA HIS A 79 14.14 1.99 -3.21
C HIS A 79 13.00 1.64 -2.23
N LEU A 80 11.75 1.52 -2.69
CA LEU A 80 10.56 1.25 -1.87
C LEU A 80 9.88 -0.06 -2.23
N VAL A 81 9.67 -0.31 -3.52
CA VAL A 81 8.77 -1.36 -4.01
C VAL A 81 9.54 -2.64 -4.33
N ASN A 82 9.01 -3.78 -3.89
CA ASN A 82 9.55 -5.11 -4.18
C ASN A 82 8.69 -5.93 -5.16
N GLY A 83 7.53 -5.41 -5.56
CA GLY A 83 6.70 -5.99 -6.60
C GLY A 83 5.67 -4.95 -7.05
N VAL A 84 5.37 -4.88 -8.34
CA VAL A 84 4.35 -3.98 -8.89
C VAL A 84 3.72 -4.63 -10.10
N GLY A 85 2.44 -4.37 -10.32
CA GLY A 85 1.76 -4.87 -11.51
C GLY A 85 0.27 -4.68 -11.49
N PHE A 86 -0.39 -5.52 -12.28
CA PHE A 86 -1.84 -5.55 -12.44
C PHE A 86 -2.37 -6.95 -12.10
N VAL A 87 -3.40 -7.01 -11.26
CA VAL A 87 -4.12 -8.23 -10.88
C VAL A 87 -5.54 -8.14 -11.42
N VAL A 88 -5.93 -9.10 -12.24
CA VAL A 88 -7.13 -9.01 -13.07
C VAL A 88 -8.40 -9.33 -12.26
N ALA A 89 -9.51 -8.68 -12.61
CA ALA A 89 -10.85 -9.04 -12.16
C ALA A 89 -11.19 -10.51 -12.48
N ASP A 90 -11.86 -11.18 -11.54
CA ASP A 90 -12.30 -12.56 -11.72
C ASP A 90 -13.14 -12.70 -13.00
N SER A 91 -12.75 -13.64 -13.85
CA SER A 91 -13.36 -13.95 -15.14
C SER A 91 -13.47 -12.77 -16.10
N ALA A 92 -12.61 -11.73 -15.98
CA ALA A 92 -12.62 -10.59 -16.90
C ALA A 92 -11.93 -10.88 -18.25
N LEU A 93 -10.93 -11.76 -18.26
CA LEU A 93 -10.25 -12.20 -19.48
C LEU A 93 -11.06 -13.25 -20.26
N ALA A 94 -10.74 -13.39 -21.55
CA ALA A 94 -11.39 -14.33 -22.46
C ALA A 94 -10.93 -15.78 -22.30
N ASP A 95 -9.72 -16.01 -21.78
CA ASP A 95 -9.00 -17.28 -21.86
C ASP A 95 -8.71 -17.93 -20.49
N VAL A 96 -8.59 -17.14 -19.43
CA VAL A 96 -8.34 -17.61 -18.07
C VAL A 96 -9.23 -16.89 -17.05
N PRO A 97 -9.67 -17.56 -15.97
CA PRO A 97 -10.52 -16.93 -14.97
C PRO A 97 -9.77 -15.94 -14.08
N ARG A 98 -8.45 -16.11 -13.92
CA ARG A 98 -7.59 -15.31 -13.04
C ARG A 98 -6.24 -15.14 -13.66
N PHE A 99 -5.65 -13.96 -13.47
CA PHE A 99 -4.34 -13.65 -14.00
C PHE A 99 -3.73 -12.46 -13.24
N LEU A 100 -2.41 -12.38 -13.24
CA LEU A 100 -1.66 -11.20 -12.84
C LEU A 100 -0.49 -10.97 -13.79
N GLU A 101 -0.31 -9.72 -14.21
CA GLU A 101 0.92 -9.26 -14.84
C GLU A 101 1.72 -8.48 -13.79
N TRP A 102 2.54 -9.19 -13.03
CA TRP A 102 3.22 -8.68 -11.84
C TRP A 102 4.72 -8.92 -11.91
N TRP A 103 5.50 -7.87 -11.65
CA TRP A 103 6.94 -7.88 -11.81
C TRP A 103 7.65 -7.48 -10.52
N GLN A 104 8.74 -8.17 -10.24
CA GLN A 104 9.57 -7.98 -9.05
C GLN A 104 11.05 -7.85 -9.41
N PRO A 105 11.87 -7.19 -8.57
CA PRO A 105 13.30 -7.09 -8.78
C PRO A 105 13.95 -8.47 -8.84
N ASN A 106 15.05 -8.58 -9.57
CA ASN A 106 15.84 -9.81 -9.51
C ASN A 106 16.51 -9.93 -8.13
N PRO A 107 16.47 -11.10 -7.48
CA PRO A 107 17.22 -11.33 -6.25
C PRO A 107 18.74 -11.16 -6.43
N LYS A 108 19.25 -11.36 -7.65
CA LYS A 108 20.65 -11.13 -8.00
C LYS A 108 20.86 -9.66 -8.35
N THR A 109 21.83 -9.03 -7.70
CA THR A 109 22.24 -7.66 -8.00
C THR A 109 22.57 -7.49 -9.48
N GLY A 110 21.92 -6.53 -10.15
CA GLY A 110 22.10 -6.25 -11.58
C GLY A 110 21.38 -7.20 -12.53
N GLY A 111 20.57 -8.14 -12.04
CA GLY A 111 19.72 -8.98 -12.87
C GLY A 111 18.47 -8.25 -13.37
N GLU A 112 17.91 -8.72 -14.48
CA GLU A 112 16.66 -8.19 -15.02
C GLU A 112 15.47 -8.54 -14.13
N ALA A 113 14.49 -7.63 -14.06
CA ALA A 113 13.22 -7.86 -13.37
C ALA A 113 12.55 -9.15 -13.84
N GLN A 114 11.86 -9.83 -12.93
CA GLN A 114 11.23 -11.12 -13.17
C GLN A 114 9.73 -11.03 -12.95
N ARG A 115 8.95 -11.74 -13.77
CA ARG A 115 7.52 -11.87 -13.54
C ARG A 115 7.30 -12.82 -12.36
N LEU A 116 6.39 -12.46 -11.45
CA LEU A 116 5.94 -13.33 -10.38
C LEU A 116 5.01 -14.40 -10.96
N GLU A 117 5.28 -15.66 -10.66
CA GLU A 117 4.46 -16.79 -11.09
C GLU A 117 3.78 -17.41 -9.86
N LEU A 118 2.45 -17.36 -9.84
CA LEU A 118 1.61 -17.91 -8.77
C LEU A 118 0.69 -18.99 -9.34
N ASP A 119 0.35 -19.98 -8.52
CA ASP A 119 -0.65 -20.96 -8.89
C ASP A 119 -2.06 -20.39 -8.66
N LEU A 120 -2.74 -20.05 -9.74
CA LEU A 120 -4.09 -19.49 -9.70
C LEU A 120 -5.19 -20.53 -9.99
N ASN A 121 -4.86 -21.83 -9.95
CA ASN A 121 -5.82 -22.90 -10.15
C ASN A 121 -6.57 -23.21 -8.85
N PRO A 122 -7.91 -23.03 -8.77
CA PRO A 122 -8.68 -23.32 -7.56
C PRO A 122 -8.62 -24.79 -7.09
N GLY A 123 -8.24 -25.71 -7.97
CA GLY A 123 -8.05 -27.12 -7.64
C GLY A 123 -6.66 -27.47 -7.11
N SER A 124 -5.73 -26.50 -7.03
CA SER A 124 -4.38 -26.71 -6.53
C SER A 124 -4.30 -26.57 -5.01
N GLU A 125 -3.44 -27.36 -4.38
CA GLU A 125 -3.10 -27.19 -2.96
C GLU A 125 -2.33 -25.87 -2.69
N TYR A 126 -1.70 -25.31 -3.73
CA TYR A 126 -0.94 -24.05 -3.66
C TYR A 126 -1.73 -22.85 -4.23
N PHE A 127 -3.05 -22.99 -4.34
CA PHE A 127 -3.91 -21.96 -4.91
C PHE A 127 -3.78 -20.62 -4.19
N TYR A 128 -3.34 -19.62 -4.93
CA TYR A 128 -3.26 -18.24 -4.47
C TYR A 128 -4.58 -17.50 -4.78
N ASP A 129 -5.49 -17.50 -3.82
CA ASP A 129 -6.77 -16.83 -3.93
C ASP A 129 -6.71 -15.35 -3.55
N TYR A 130 -6.21 -14.51 -4.46
CA TYR A 130 -6.17 -13.06 -4.25
C TYR A 130 -7.56 -12.42 -4.10
N SER A 131 -8.64 -13.06 -4.57
CA SER A 131 -9.97 -12.46 -4.64
C SER A 131 -10.59 -12.17 -3.26
N THR A 132 -10.07 -12.83 -2.23
CA THR A 132 -10.50 -12.70 -0.83
C THR A 132 -9.58 -11.78 -0.01
N MET A 133 -8.42 -11.43 -0.54
CA MET A 133 -7.43 -10.62 0.17
C MET A 133 -7.88 -9.16 0.27
N GLU A 134 -7.67 -8.52 1.42
CA GLU A 134 -8.17 -7.16 1.69
C GLU A 134 -7.60 -6.10 0.75
N TRP A 135 -6.33 -6.25 0.34
CA TRP A 135 -5.71 -5.35 -0.64
C TRP A 135 -6.38 -5.42 -2.02
N TYR A 136 -7.08 -6.51 -2.34
CA TYR A 136 -7.78 -6.69 -3.60
C TYR A 136 -9.28 -6.40 -3.49
N SER A 137 -9.94 -6.95 -2.44
CA SER A 137 -11.37 -6.76 -2.21
C SER A 137 -11.71 -5.31 -1.85
N GLY A 138 -10.82 -4.60 -1.15
CA GLY A 138 -11.01 -3.19 -0.81
C GLY A 138 -11.25 -2.29 -2.05
N PRO A 139 -10.32 -2.24 -3.02
CA PRO A 139 -10.50 -1.48 -4.25
C PRO A 139 -11.64 -1.98 -5.13
N ARG A 140 -11.85 -3.30 -5.21
CA ARG A 140 -12.96 -3.90 -5.96
C ARG A 140 -14.32 -3.44 -5.43
N ASP A 141 -14.52 -3.52 -4.12
CA ASP A 141 -15.83 -3.36 -3.50
C ASP A 141 -16.14 -1.88 -3.21
N ARG A 142 -15.11 -1.05 -2.97
CA ARG A 142 -15.27 0.37 -2.63
C ARG A 142 -14.95 1.33 -3.77
N GLY A 143 -14.25 0.88 -4.81
CA GLY A 143 -13.81 1.75 -5.90
C GLY A 143 -12.79 2.81 -5.47
N THR A 144 -12.09 2.59 -4.36
CA THR A 144 -11.11 3.52 -3.80
C THR A 144 -9.76 2.83 -3.62
N ARG A 145 -8.67 3.59 -3.77
CA ARG A 145 -7.33 3.13 -3.39
C ARG A 145 -7.27 2.68 -1.92
N CYS A 146 -6.41 1.71 -1.61
CA CYS A 146 -6.19 1.25 -0.25
C CYS A 146 -4.74 0.85 0.01
N VAL A 147 -4.41 0.71 1.29
CA VAL A 147 -3.18 0.09 1.78
C VAL A 147 -3.59 -0.97 2.79
N TYR A 148 -3.09 -2.19 2.63
CA TYR A 148 -3.28 -3.28 3.58
C TYR A 148 -1.94 -3.70 4.17
N GLY A 149 -1.99 -4.12 5.43
CA GLY A 149 -0.82 -4.59 6.17
C GLY A 149 -0.45 -3.68 7.35
N PRO A 150 0.70 -3.95 7.98
CA PRO A 150 1.71 -4.88 7.48
C PRO A 150 1.33 -6.35 7.75
N TYR A 151 1.63 -7.25 6.79
CA TYR A 151 1.41 -8.69 6.89
C TYR A 151 2.58 -9.46 6.28
N LEU A 152 2.74 -10.73 6.64
CA LEU A 152 3.76 -11.58 6.02
C LEU A 152 3.18 -12.23 4.77
N ASP A 153 3.79 -11.95 3.62
CA ASP A 153 3.43 -12.58 2.35
C ASP A 153 4.27 -13.85 2.14
N TYR A 154 3.74 -14.98 2.62
CA TYR A 154 4.33 -16.32 2.49
C TYR A 154 4.31 -16.89 1.07
N THR A 155 3.64 -16.21 0.14
CA THR A 155 3.22 -16.77 -1.15
C THR A 155 3.84 -16.03 -2.33
N GLY A 156 4.16 -14.75 -2.17
CA GLY A 156 4.85 -13.95 -3.18
C GLY A 156 6.34 -13.77 -2.89
N VAL A 157 6.70 -13.24 -1.72
CA VAL A 157 8.07 -12.71 -1.48
C VAL A 157 8.74 -13.06 -0.13
N ASP A 158 8.07 -13.76 0.79
CA ASP A 158 8.56 -14.05 2.16
C ASP A 158 9.00 -12.80 2.95
N LEU A 159 8.35 -11.66 2.70
CA LEU A 159 8.63 -10.38 3.34
C LEU A 159 7.43 -9.88 4.14
N TYR A 160 7.73 -9.10 5.18
CA TYR A 160 6.73 -8.32 5.87
C TYR A 160 6.44 -7.07 5.04
N VAL A 161 5.23 -6.97 4.48
CA VAL A 161 4.89 -5.97 3.46
C VAL A 161 3.63 -5.20 3.82
N CYS A 162 3.56 -3.97 3.31
CA CYS A 162 2.31 -3.27 3.08
C CYS A 162 2.01 -3.35 1.57
N THR A 163 0.83 -3.83 1.19
CA THR A 163 0.39 -3.87 -0.21
C THR A 163 -0.50 -2.67 -0.48
N PHE A 164 -0.06 -1.84 -1.43
CA PHE A 164 -0.79 -0.69 -1.93
C PHE A 164 -1.56 -1.10 -3.17
N ALA A 165 -2.77 -0.56 -3.32
CA ALA A 165 -3.65 -0.96 -4.40
C ALA A 165 -4.53 0.19 -4.87
N VAL A 166 -4.72 0.31 -6.19
CA VAL A 166 -5.68 1.22 -6.82
C VAL A 166 -6.61 0.43 -7.74
N PRO A 167 -7.92 0.74 -7.77
CA PRO A 167 -8.83 0.09 -8.70
C PRO A 167 -8.50 0.52 -10.13
N VAL A 168 -8.63 -0.40 -11.07
CA VAL A 168 -8.53 -0.13 -12.50
C VAL A 168 -9.90 -0.36 -13.11
N THR A 169 -10.39 0.64 -13.84
CA THR A 169 -11.66 0.58 -14.54
C THR A 169 -11.46 0.84 -16.04
N SER A 170 -12.26 0.19 -16.88
CA SER A 170 -12.34 0.55 -18.30
C SER A 170 -12.99 1.92 -18.50
N GLU A 171 -12.92 2.48 -19.71
CA GLU A 171 -13.64 3.70 -20.10
C GLU A 171 -15.17 3.58 -19.89
N ARG A 172 -15.70 2.35 -19.88
CA ARG A 172 -17.12 2.05 -19.62
C ARG A 172 -17.48 2.04 -18.13
N GLY A 173 -16.51 2.23 -17.25
CA GLY A 173 -16.68 2.19 -15.80
C GLY A 173 -16.76 0.78 -15.20
N GLU A 174 -16.40 -0.26 -15.98
CA GLU A 174 -16.32 -1.62 -15.47
C GLU A 174 -15.03 -1.82 -14.67
N PHE A 175 -15.10 -2.45 -13.50
CA PHE A 175 -13.92 -2.86 -12.75
C PHE A 175 -13.22 -4.01 -13.47
N ILE A 176 -11.99 -3.78 -13.92
CA ILE A 176 -11.20 -4.76 -14.67
C ILE A 176 -10.06 -5.37 -13.84
N GLY A 177 -9.80 -4.83 -12.65
CA GLY A 177 -8.81 -5.36 -11.72
C GLY A 177 -8.18 -4.28 -10.84
N VAL A 178 -7.00 -4.57 -10.31
CA VAL A 178 -6.25 -3.72 -9.38
C VAL A 178 -4.83 -3.53 -9.86
N ALA A 179 -4.34 -2.30 -9.91
CA ALA A 179 -2.91 -2.04 -9.99
C ALA A 179 -2.36 -1.98 -8.56
N GLY A 180 -1.34 -2.79 -8.27
CA GLY A 180 -0.84 -2.98 -6.92
C GLY A 180 0.68 -2.88 -6.83
N ALA A 181 1.18 -2.63 -5.63
CA ALA A 181 2.59 -2.73 -5.29
C ALA A 181 2.81 -3.27 -3.87
N ASP A 182 3.79 -4.15 -3.73
CA ASP A 182 4.27 -4.63 -2.44
C ASP A 182 5.45 -3.80 -1.98
N VAL A 183 5.31 -3.23 -0.78
CA VAL A 183 6.31 -2.39 -0.15
C VAL A 183 6.78 -3.07 1.13
N PRO A 184 8.02 -3.61 1.16
CA PRO A 184 8.57 -4.18 2.38
C PRO A 184 8.62 -3.14 3.49
N VAL A 185 8.19 -3.53 4.69
CA VAL A 185 8.19 -2.65 5.87
C VAL A 185 9.60 -2.14 6.17
N ALA A 186 10.63 -2.96 5.97
CA ALA A 186 12.02 -2.55 6.10
C ALA A 186 12.42 -1.39 5.16
N ARG A 187 11.80 -1.28 3.99
CA ARG A 187 12.06 -0.17 3.05
C ARG A 187 11.26 1.08 3.42
N LEU A 188 10.03 0.93 3.93
CA LEU A 188 9.29 2.04 4.55
C LEU A 188 10.06 2.61 5.74
N ASP A 189 10.55 1.74 6.62
CA ASP A 189 11.36 2.10 7.78
C ASP A 189 12.62 2.85 7.35
N ALA A 190 13.41 2.30 6.43
CA ALA A 190 14.62 2.96 5.93
C ALA A 190 14.35 4.33 5.28
N ALA A 191 13.24 4.48 4.56
CA ALA A 191 12.86 5.74 3.91
C ALA A 191 12.38 6.80 4.91
N LEU A 192 11.66 6.40 5.96
CA LEU A 192 11.08 7.29 6.96
C LEU A 192 12.00 7.51 8.18
N LEU A 193 13.04 6.69 8.35
CA LEU A 193 13.97 6.74 9.47
C LEU A 193 14.58 8.14 9.68
N PRO A 194 15.04 8.89 8.66
CA PRO A 194 15.57 10.23 8.88
C PRO A 194 14.55 11.19 9.51
N THR A 195 13.29 11.09 9.08
CA THR A 195 12.18 11.91 9.59
C THR A 195 11.81 11.52 11.01
N PHE A 196 11.71 10.21 11.28
CA PHE A 196 11.39 9.66 12.60
C PHE A 196 12.51 9.92 13.62
N ALA A 197 13.78 9.82 13.22
CA ALA A 197 14.93 10.09 14.07
C ALA A 197 15.09 11.59 14.42
N ALA A 198 14.60 12.50 13.55
CA ALA A 198 14.58 13.93 13.85
C ALA A 198 13.51 14.31 14.90
N HIS A 199 12.47 13.47 15.06
CA HIS A 199 11.45 13.64 16.08
C HIS A 199 11.98 13.17 17.45
N ARG A 200 11.97 14.07 18.44
CA ARG A 200 12.68 13.88 19.73
C ARG A 200 11.96 12.97 20.72
N THR A 201 10.67 12.74 20.51
CA THR A 201 9.84 11.91 21.38
C THR A 201 9.54 10.56 20.72
N PRO A 202 9.39 9.48 21.50
CA PRO A 202 8.94 8.20 20.99
C PRO A 202 7.61 8.30 20.23
N VAL A 203 7.60 7.86 18.97
CA VAL A 203 6.44 7.86 18.05
C VAL A 203 6.46 6.60 17.18
N ALA A 204 5.28 6.07 16.91
CA ALA A 204 5.06 4.97 15.97
C ALA A 204 4.06 5.37 14.87
N LEU A 205 4.30 4.94 13.64
CA LEU A 205 3.29 4.84 12.60
C LEU A 205 2.60 3.48 12.73
N THR A 206 1.28 3.47 12.89
CA THR A 206 0.50 2.24 13.01
C THR A 206 -0.58 2.15 11.96
N ASN A 207 -1.00 0.93 11.62
CA ASN A 207 -2.25 0.71 10.90
C ASN A 207 -3.49 0.86 11.82
N SER A 208 -4.68 0.67 11.25
CA SER A 208 -5.96 0.77 11.97
C SER A 208 -6.17 -0.27 13.06
N GLU A 209 -5.37 -1.35 13.08
CA GLU A 209 -5.40 -2.36 14.14
C GLU A 209 -4.39 -2.08 15.27
N GLY A 210 -3.62 -0.99 15.16
CA GLY A 210 -2.55 -0.68 16.10
C GLY A 210 -1.25 -1.46 15.86
N ARG A 211 -1.08 -2.08 14.68
CA ARG A 211 0.19 -2.73 14.32
C ARG A 211 1.20 -1.69 13.88
N VAL A 212 2.39 -1.76 14.47
CA VAL A 212 3.51 -0.87 14.15
C VAL A 212 4.03 -1.14 12.75
N ILE A 213 4.22 -0.08 11.98
CA ILE A 213 4.84 -0.09 10.65
C ILE A 213 6.27 0.43 10.77
N VAL A 214 6.43 1.62 11.36
CA VAL A 214 7.72 2.29 11.61
C VAL A 214 7.65 2.92 13.00
N ALA A 215 8.75 2.88 13.76
CA ALA A 215 8.85 3.58 15.04
C ALA A 215 10.29 4.06 15.27
N ASN A 216 10.46 5.13 16.04
CA ASN A 216 11.77 5.60 16.49
C ASN A 216 12.15 5.07 17.90
N ASP A 217 11.46 4.03 18.37
CA ASP A 217 11.61 3.44 19.69
C ASP A 217 11.95 1.94 19.57
N ALA A 218 12.92 1.48 20.37
CA ALA A 218 13.46 0.13 20.24
C ALA A 218 12.53 -0.98 20.77
N GLU A 219 11.56 -0.65 21.62
CA GLU A 219 10.61 -1.62 22.18
C GLU A 219 9.43 -1.88 21.23
N HIS A 220 9.25 -1.02 20.23
CA HIS A 220 8.13 -1.03 19.29
C HIS A 220 8.58 -1.40 17.87
N VAL A 221 8.90 -2.68 17.67
CA VAL A 221 9.37 -3.18 16.38
C VAL A 221 8.24 -3.31 15.35
N ALA A 222 8.59 -3.22 14.07
CA ALA A 222 7.66 -3.47 12.96
C ALA A 222 6.85 -4.77 13.15
N GLY A 223 5.53 -4.67 13.05
CA GLY A 223 4.57 -5.76 13.19
C GLY A 223 4.10 -6.08 14.60
N SER A 224 4.77 -5.53 15.63
CA SER A 224 4.26 -5.56 16.99
C SER A 224 2.93 -4.80 17.09
N LYS A 225 2.10 -5.14 18.08
CA LYS A 225 0.79 -4.52 18.29
C LYS A 225 0.84 -3.64 19.54
N LEU A 226 0.41 -2.39 19.41
CA LEU A 226 0.23 -1.51 20.57
C LEU A 226 -0.96 -2.00 21.42
N GLU A 227 -0.79 -1.98 22.74
CA GLU A 227 -1.83 -2.44 23.68
C GLU A 227 -3.05 -1.51 23.71
N ASP A 228 -2.88 -0.21 23.45
CA ASP A 228 -3.95 0.78 23.28
C ASP A 228 -3.71 1.71 22.08
N PRO A 229 -4.15 1.34 20.87
CA PRO A 229 -4.01 2.18 19.68
C PRO A 229 -4.97 3.38 19.65
N SER A 230 -5.90 3.46 20.60
CA SER A 230 -6.90 4.54 20.70
C SER A 230 -6.43 5.73 21.54
N SER A 231 -5.12 5.80 21.83
CA SER A 231 -4.49 6.90 22.54
C SER A 231 -4.91 8.26 21.97
N PRO A 232 -5.26 9.25 22.82
CA PRO A 232 -5.76 10.56 22.40
C PRO A 232 -4.77 11.41 21.59
N THR A 233 -3.55 10.91 21.33
CA THR A 233 -2.51 11.58 20.52
C THR A 233 -2.34 10.99 19.12
N ALA A 234 -3.26 10.15 18.66
CA ALA A 234 -3.22 9.60 17.31
C ALA A 234 -3.49 10.70 16.24
N LEU A 235 -2.48 11.00 15.41
CA LEU A 235 -2.61 11.89 14.26
C LEU A 235 -2.80 11.05 12.98
N PRO A 236 -3.96 11.11 12.31
CA PRO A 236 -4.18 10.37 11.06
C PRO A 236 -3.18 10.79 9.96
N VAL A 237 -2.74 9.81 9.18
CA VAL A 237 -1.99 10.01 7.94
C VAL A 237 -2.98 10.03 6.78
N SER A 238 -2.95 11.08 5.98
CA SER A 238 -3.88 11.24 4.87
C SER A 238 -3.73 10.10 3.86
N ALA A 239 -4.82 9.75 3.17
CA ALA A 239 -4.88 8.71 2.13
C ALA A 239 -4.59 7.27 2.58
N THR A 240 -4.46 7.01 3.89
CA THR A 240 -4.21 5.67 4.45
C THR A 240 -5.08 5.40 5.67
N PRO A 241 -5.25 4.13 6.08
CA PRO A 241 -5.78 3.79 7.40
C PRO A 241 -4.71 3.89 8.51
N TRP A 242 -3.67 4.71 8.33
CA TRP A 242 -2.57 4.81 9.27
C TRP A 242 -2.68 6.04 10.18
N SER A 243 -2.05 5.94 11.34
CA SER A 243 -1.96 7.02 12.31
C SER A 243 -0.56 7.07 12.91
N LEU A 244 -0.09 8.28 13.23
CA LEU A 244 1.06 8.49 14.09
C LEU A 244 0.60 8.51 15.55
N VAL A 245 1.19 7.68 16.39
CA VAL A 245 0.85 7.53 17.81
C VAL A 245 2.06 7.89 18.65
N SER A 246 1.89 8.83 19.57
CA SER A 246 2.90 9.12 20.60
C SER A 246 3.01 7.93 21.55
N LEU A 247 4.23 7.45 21.76
CA LEU A 247 4.54 6.36 22.70
C LEU A 247 4.91 6.91 24.10
N SER A 248 4.97 8.23 24.25
CA SER A 248 5.27 8.90 25.52
C SER A 248 4.02 8.90 26.41
N GLY A 249 3.77 7.81 27.14
CA GLY A 249 2.64 7.72 28.07
C GLY A 249 2.20 6.32 28.49
N THR A 250 2.79 5.26 27.92
CA THR A 250 2.36 3.87 28.12
C THR A 250 3.17 3.12 29.20
N LEU A 251 3.42 3.76 30.35
CA LEU A 251 4.00 3.10 31.54
C LEU A 251 2.91 2.65 32.52
#